data_AF-A0A956IGE1-F1
#
_entry.id   AF-A0A956IGE1-F1
#
_cell.length_a   1.000
_cell.length_b   1.000
_cell.length_c   1.000
_cell.angle_alpha   90.00
_cell.angle_beta   90.00
_cell.angle_gamma   90.00
#
_symmetry.space_group_name_H-M   'P 1'
#
loop_
_entity.id
_entity.type
_entity.pdbx_description
1 polymer ?
#
loop_
_entity_poly.entity_id
_entity_poly.type
_entity_poly.pdbx_seq_one_letter_code
_entity_poly.pdbx_strand_id
1 'polypeptide(L)'
;PLLLGITKASLSTESFISASSFQETTKVLTEASIQGKVDFLRGLKENVIMGRLIPAGTGLRAYRRLKVVTEGSDQPVDARRPAPVVEPLAAMSEE
;
A
#
# COMPACT_ATOMS: atom_id res chain seq x y z
N PRO A 1 -17.94 -24.89 -10.18
CA PRO A 1 -16.74 -24.09 -9.83
C PRO A 1 -15.64 -24.36 -10.86
N LEU A 2 -14.88 -23.35 -11.28
CA LEU A 2 -13.83 -23.47 -12.30
C LEU A 2 -12.47 -23.53 -11.60
N LEU A 3 -11.69 -24.59 -11.83
CA LEU A 3 -10.35 -24.72 -11.28
C LEU A 3 -9.32 -24.19 -12.27
N LEU A 4 -8.50 -23.24 -11.83
CA LEU A 4 -7.46 -22.61 -12.63
C LEU A 4 -6.11 -22.73 -11.92
N GLY A 5 -5.04 -22.95 -12.67
CA GLY A 5 -3.67 -22.89 -12.14
C GLY A 5 -3.28 -21.45 -11.77
N ILE A 6 -2.23 -21.28 -10.95
CA ILE A 6 -1.83 -19.98 -10.40
C ILE A 6 -1.54 -18.93 -11.48
N THR A 7 -0.93 -19.32 -12.60
CA THR A 7 -0.62 -18.42 -13.72
C THR A 7 -1.91 -17.89 -14.35
N LYS A 8 -2.85 -18.78 -14.65
CA LYS A 8 -4.12 -18.42 -15.28
C LYS A 8 -5.02 -17.63 -14.32
N ALA A 9 -5.05 -18.00 -13.04
CA ALA A 9 -5.74 -17.24 -12.01
C ALA A 9 -5.16 -15.82 -11.86
N SER A 10 -3.84 -15.67 -11.96
CA SER A 10 -3.14 -14.36 -11.84
C SER A 10 -3.28 -13.48 -13.08
N LEU A 11 -3.55 -14.04 -14.26
CA LEU A 11 -3.85 -13.26 -15.47
C LEU A 11 -5.34 -12.87 -15.55
N SER A 12 -6.21 -13.64 -14.91
CA SER A 12 -7.67 -13.41 -14.89
C SER A 12 -8.14 -12.43 -13.81
N THR A 13 -7.25 -11.64 -13.20
CA THR A 13 -7.65 -10.59 -12.25
C THR A 13 -8.44 -9.49 -12.97
N GLU A 14 -9.38 -8.86 -12.26
CA GLU A 14 -10.16 -7.74 -12.80
C GLU A 14 -9.30 -6.51 -13.11
N SER A 15 -8.25 -6.29 -12.32
CA SER A 15 -7.29 -5.21 -12.54
C SER A 15 -6.34 -5.57 -13.66
N PHE A 16 -6.38 -4.78 -14.74
CA PHE A 16 -5.42 -4.92 -15.84
C PHE A 16 -4.03 -4.39 -15.43
N ILE A 17 -3.95 -3.45 -14.49
CA ILE A 17 -2.67 -2.95 -13.96
C ILE A 17 -1.97 -4.09 -13.20
N SER A 18 -2.68 -4.77 -12.31
CA SER A 18 -2.15 -5.93 -11.58
C SER A 18 -1.87 -7.12 -12.50
N ALA A 19 -2.73 -7.40 -13.48
CA ALA A 19 -2.54 -8.50 -14.43
C ALA A 19 -1.32 -8.28 -15.34
N SER A 20 -1.17 -7.07 -15.89
CA SER A 20 -0.08 -6.71 -16.81
C SER A 20 1.30 -6.69 -16.13
N SER A 21 1.34 -6.51 -14.81
CA SER A 21 2.56 -6.54 -14.01
C SER A 21 3.05 -7.95 -13.69
N PHE A 22 2.27 -9.00 -13.98
CA PHE A 22 2.69 -10.37 -13.76
C PHE A 22 3.42 -10.92 -14.97
N GLN A 23 2.71 -11.09 -16.10
CA GLN A 23 3.21 -11.60 -17.38
C GLN A 23 2.33 -11.10 -18.53
N GLU A 24 2.71 -11.40 -19.79
CA GLU A 24 1.92 -11.10 -21.00
C GLU A 24 1.53 -9.61 -21.17
N THR A 25 2.38 -8.68 -20.71
CA THR A 25 2.09 -7.24 -20.57
C THR A 25 1.46 -6.62 -21.82
N THR A 26 2.05 -6.82 -23.00
CA THR A 26 1.54 -6.24 -24.26
C THR A 26 0.13 -6.72 -24.58
N LYS A 27 -0.16 -8.00 -24.38
CA LYS A 27 -1.48 -8.59 -24.64
C LYS A 27 -2.53 -8.03 -23.68
N VAL A 28 -2.23 -8.01 -22.39
CA VAL A 28 -3.14 -7.50 -21.35
C VAL A 28 -3.47 -6.02 -21.58
N LEU A 29 -2.47 -5.19 -21.88
CA LEU A 29 -2.69 -3.75 -22.13
C LEU A 29 -3.46 -3.50 -23.43
N THR A 30 -3.22 -4.31 -24.47
CA THR A 30 -3.95 -4.20 -25.75
C THR A 30 -5.43 -4.53 -25.55
N GLU A 31 -5.75 -5.66 -24.90
CA GLU A 31 -7.13 -6.05 -24.63
C GLU A 31 -7.86 -5.04 -23.74
N ALA A 32 -7.19 -4.52 -22.71
CA ALA A 32 -7.75 -3.49 -21.83
C ALA A 32 -8.02 -2.18 -22.59
N SER A 33 -7.12 -1.78 -23.50
CA SER A 33 -7.27 -0.57 -24.33
C SER A 33 -8.43 -0.70 -25.32
N ILE A 34 -8.57 -1.85 -25.99
CA ILE A 34 -9.68 -2.12 -26.91
C ILE A 34 -11.02 -2.10 -26.19
N GLN A 35 -11.08 -2.65 -24.97
CA GLN A 35 -12.31 -2.71 -24.18
C GLN A 35 -12.60 -1.40 -23.42
N GLY A 36 -11.67 -0.44 -23.42
CA GLY A 36 -11.79 0.79 -22.62
C GLY A 36 -11.89 0.50 -21.11
N LYS A 37 -11.17 -0.52 -20.61
CA LYS A 37 -11.25 -0.91 -19.19
C LYS A 37 -10.75 0.21 -18.28
N VAL A 38 -11.43 0.37 -17.14
CA VAL A 38 -11.04 1.30 -16.08
C VAL A 38 -10.66 0.50 -14.85
N ASP A 39 -9.50 0.81 -14.27
CA ASP A 39 -9.02 0.19 -13.04
C ASP A 39 -9.38 1.05 -11.83
N PHE A 40 -10.02 0.44 -10.83
CA PHE A 40 -10.46 1.14 -9.63
C PHE A 40 -9.45 1.10 -8.47
N LEU A 41 -8.27 0.51 -8.67
CA LEU A 41 -7.17 0.49 -7.69
C LEU A 41 -7.61 -0.06 -6.32
N ARG A 42 -8.35 -1.17 -6.32
CA ARG A 42 -8.87 -1.79 -5.09
C ARG A 42 -7.89 -2.83 -4.53
N GLY A 43 -6.96 -3.31 -5.35
CA GLY A 43 -6.00 -4.34 -5.00
C GLY A 43 -4.71 -3.81 -4.37
N LEU A 44 -3.89 -4.73 -3.87
CA LEU A 44 -2.57 -4.40 -3.32
C LEU A 44 -1.59 -3.97 -4.41
N LYS A 45 -1.43 -4.79 -5.46
CA LYS A 45 -0.44 -4.55 -6.53
C LYS A 45 -0.66 -3.24 -7.26
N GLU A 46 -1.90 -2.96 -7.67
CA GLU A 46 -2.27 -1.67 -8.26
C GLU A 46 -1.79 -0.47 -7.42
N ASN A 47 -2.08 -0.47 -6.11
CA ASN A 47 -1.73 0.65 -5.25
C ASN A 47 -0.21 0.79 -5.09
N VAL A 48 0.51 -0.33 -4.99
CA VAL A 48 1.98 -0.32 -4.96
C VAL A 48 2.56 0.29 -6.24
N ILE A 49 2.08 -0.16 -7.41
CA ILE A 49 2.55 0.34 -8.71
C ILE A 49 2.26 1.84 -8.86
N MET A 50 1.11 2.30 -8.38
CA MET A 50 0.72 3.72 -8.42
C MET A 50 1.38 4.57 -7.33
N GLY A 51 2.15 3.98 -6.40
CA GLY A 51 2.75 4.71 -5.27
C GLY A 51 1.74 5.20 -4.21
N ARG A 52 0.56 4.58 -4.13
CA ARG A 52 -0.49 4.90 -3.15
C ARG A 52 -0.39 3.96 -1.94
N LEU A 53 -0.89 4.41 -0.80
CA LEU A 53 -0.98 3.57 0.40
C LEU A 53 -1.86 2.34 0.13
N ILE A 54 -1.31 1.15 0.32
CA ILE A 54 -2.01 -0.11 0.06
C ILE A 54 -3.25 -0.28 0.94
N PRO A 55 -4.30 -0.98 0.47
CA PRO A 55 -5.52 -1.22 1.23
C PRO A 55 -5.35 -2.37 2.27
N ALA A 56 -4.25 -2.35 3.02
CA ALA A 56 -3.93 -3.31 4.07
C ALA A 56 -3.20 -2.63 5.23
N GLY A 57 -3.23 -3.23 6.41
CA GLY A 57 -2.58 -2.71 7.62
C GLY A 57 -3.00 -1.26 7.93
N THR A 58 -2.03 -0.37 8.13
CA THR A 58 -2.24 1.06 8.41
C THR A 58 -2.94 1.83 7.27
N GLY A 59 -2.98 1.26 6.06
CA GLY A 59 -3.67 1.84 4.91
C GLY A 59 -5.19 1.66 4.91
N LEU A 60 -5.70 0.72 5.70
CA LEU A 60 -7.13 0.54 5.91
C LEU A 60 -7.70 1.72 6.70
N ARG A 61 -8.92 2.14 6.33
CA ARG A 61 -9.60 3.30 6.98
C ARG A 61 -9.75 3.14 8.49
N ALA A 62 -9.91 1.91 8.98
CA ALA A 62 -10.03 1.60 10.40
C ALA A 62 -8.76 1.98 11.18
N TYR A 63 -7.58 1.71 10.62
CA TYR A 63 -6.30 1.91 11.31
C TYR A 63 -5.73 3.33 11.10
N ARG A 64 -6.20 4.08 10.09
CA ARG A 64 -5.72 5.47 9.80
C ARG A 64 -5.91 6.50 10.92
N ARG A 65 -6.77 6.22 11.90
CA ARG A 65 -7.06 7.12 13.03
C ARG A 65 -6.60 6.57 14.38
N LEU A 66 -5.92 5.43 14.40
CA LEU A 66 -5.36 4.92 15.64
C LEU A 66 -4.22 5.85 16.08
N LYS A 67 -4.32 6.31 17.32
CA LYS A 67 -3.27 7.04 18.02
C LYS A 67 -2.53 6.02 18.87
N VAL A 68 -1.21 5.91 18.67
CA VAL A 68 -0.37 5.04 19.50
C VAL A 68 -0.04 5.83 20.76
N VAL A 69 -0.30 5.23 21.93
CA VAL A 69 0.08 5.79 23.23
C VAL A 69 1.22 4.93 23.76
N THR A 70 2.36 5.55 24.01
CA THR A 70 3.52 4.92 24.67
C THR A 70 3.52 5.28 26.16
N GLU A 71 3.78 4.30 27.04
CA GLU A 71 3.92 4.54 28.47
C GLU A 71 5.06 5.54 28.72
N GLY A 72 4.73 6.71 29.29
CA GLY A 72 5.69 7.79 29.59
C GLY A 72 5.59 9.03 28.68
N SER A 73 4.71 9.04 27.67
CA SER A 73 4.47 10.22 26.82
C SER A 73 3.01 10.66 26.90
N ASP A 74 2.74 11.82 27.53
CA ASP A 74 1.40 12.40 27.67
C ASP A 74 0.80 12.92 26.35
N GLN A 75 1.56 12.89 25.26
CA GLN A 75 1.11 13.36 23.95
C GLN A 75 0.86 12.20 22.99
N PRO A 76 -0.36 12.08 22.42
CA PRO A 76 -0.62 11.09 21.39
C PRO A 76 0.20 11.42 20.14
N VAL A 77 1.15 10.56 19.80
CA VAL A 77 1.93 10.70 18.57
C VAL A 77 1.06 10.37 17.35
N ASP A 78 1.00 11.30 16.40
CA ASP A 78 0.37 11.04 15.11
C ASP A 78 1.27 10.12 14.31
N ALA A 79 0.81 8.88 14.06
CA ALA A 79 1.52 7.88 13.26
C ALA A 79 1.79 8.34 11.81
N ARG A 80 1.22 9.46 11.37
CA ARG A 80 1.49 10.09 10.07
C ARG A 80 2.68 11.04 10.08
N ARG A 81 3.13 11.51 11.25
CA ARG A 81 4.35 12.29 11.36
C ARG A 81 5.52 11.33 11.48
N PRO A 82 6.63 11.55 10.74
CA PRO A 82 7.88 10.89 11.09
C PRO A 82 8.16 11.19 12.56
N ALA A 83 8.58 10.16 13.30
CA ALA A 83 8.89 10.30 14.72
C ALA A 83 9.82 11.52 14.90
N PRO A 84 9.56 12.39 15.88
CA PRO A 84 10.50 13.46 16.16
C PRO A 84 11.86 12.81 16.40
N VAL A 85 12.87 13.27 15.65
CA VAL A 85 14.25 12.85 15.86
C VAL A 85 14.58 13.29 17.27
N VAL A 86 14.61 12.36 18.22
CA VAL A 86 15.06 12.66 19.57
C VAL A 86 16.56 12.94 19.48
N GLU A 87 16.92 14.22 19.45
CA GLU A 87 18.33 14.61 19.62
C GLU A 87 18.77 14.09 21.00
N PRO A 88 19.87 13.31 21.08
CA PRO A 88 20.38 12.87 22.35
C PRO A 88 20.75 14.11 23.16
N LEU A 89 20.24 14.13 24.39
CA LEU A 89 20.35 15.17 25.41
C LEU A 89 21.78 15.75 25.47
N ALA A 90 22.03 16.80 24.69
CA ALA A 90 23.23 17.61 24.83
C ALA A 90 23.03 18.54 26.04
N ALA A 91 23.40 18.06 27.23
CA ALA A 91 23.93 18.87 28.34
C ALA A 91 24.09 18.02 29.61
N MET A 92 25.31 17.57 29.87
CA MET A 92 25.99 17.83 31.15
C MET A 92 27.44 18.13 30.76
N SER A 93 27.72 19.28 30.14
CA SER A 93 28.31 20.45 30.82
C SER A 93 29.06 20.08 32.09
N GLU A 94 30.39 20.16 31.96
CA GLU A 94 31.38 20.22 33.01
C GLU A 94 30.96 21.22 34.11
N GLU A 95 30.89 20.73 35.36
CA GLU A 95 31.54 21.27 36.55
C GLU A 95 31.58 20.20 37.65
#